data_AF-A0A3B4Z4Z4-F1
#
_entry.id   AF-A0A3B4Z4Z4-F1
#
_cell.length_a   1.000
_cell.length_b   1.000
_cell.length_c   1.000
_cell.angle_alpha   90.00
_cell.angle_beta   90.00
_cell.angle_gamma   90.00
#
_symmetry.space_group_name_H-M   'P 1'
#
loop_
_entity.id
_entity.type
_entity.pdbx_description
1 polymer ?
#
loop_
_entity_poly.entity_id
_entity_poly.type
_entity_poly.pdbx_seq_one_letter_code
_entity_poly.pdbx_strand_id
1 'polypeptide(L)'
;TADRGLSKLDVGVLSTEQQEKLRQFKIKTRIDNEKYLRSHPEVELLIGDFLRDVLLKRPVDVREFAAGELFALQIRSASFCRPHLPELISAPQAVVGIYS
;
A
#
# COMPACT_ATOMS: atom_id res chain seq x y z
N THR A 1 -12.57 -22.85 -42.71
CA THR A 1 -11.61 -23.07 -41.61
C THR A 1 -11.15 -21.71 -41.14
N ALA A 2 -11.76 -21.22 -40.07
CA ALA A 2 -11.68 -19.82 -39.65
C ALA A 2 -10.52 -19.58 -38.68
N ASP A 3 -9.87 -18.44 -38.92
CA ASP A 3 -9.28 -17.51 -37.96
C ASP A 3 -8.20 -18.03 -37.00
N ARG A 4 -6.96 -17.94 -37.49
CA ARG A 4 -5.74 -18.10 -36.71
C ARG A 4 -5.41 -16.75 -36.05
N GLY A 5 -5.75 -16.63 -34.76
CA GLY A 5 -4.90 -15.90 -33.82
C GLY A 5 -5.17 -14.42 -33.55
N LEU A 6 -6.41 -13.94 -33.69
CA LEU A 6 -6.80 -12.59 -33.26
C LEU A 6 -7.25 -12.52 -31.79
N SER A 7 -6.71 -13.35 -30.90
CA SER A 7 -7.06 -13.38 -29.46
C SER A 7 -5.97 -12.82 -28.55
N LYS A 8 -5.04 -12.06 -29.12
CA LYS A 8 -4.05 -11.24 -28.39
C LYS A 8 -4.56 -9.80 -28.19
N LEU A 9 -5.87 -9.63 -28.05
CA LEU A 9 -6.54 -8.33 -27.95
C LEU A 9 -6.31 -7.74 -26.54
N ASP A 10 -5.33 -6.84 -26.46
CA ASP A 10 -5.38 -5.59 -25.67
C ASP A 10 -5.93 -5.64 -24.23
N VAL A 11 -5.54 -6.64 -23.45
CA VAL A 11 -5.75 -6.64 -21.98
C VAL A 11 -4.96 -5.53 -21.26
N GLY A 12 -4.11 -4.77 -21.97
CA GLY A 12 -3.10 -3.91 -21.33
C GLY A 12 -2.97 -2.46 -21.83
N VAL A 13 -3.81 -1.97 -22.73
CA VAL A 13 -3.65 -0.60 -23.26
C VAL A 13 -4.84 0.26 -22.83
N LEU A 14 -4.71 0.91 -21.68
CA LEU A 14 -5.61 1.98 -21.25
C LEU A 14 -5.68 3.05 -22.35
N SER A 15 -6.86 3.63 -22.57
CA SER A 15 -6.98 4.77 -23.48
C SER A 15 -6.10 5.93 -22.98
N THR A 16 -5.71 6.83 -23.89
CA THR A 16 -4.88 8.00 -23.54
C THR A 16 -5.51 8.85 -22.44
N GLU A 17 -6.84 9.02 -22.48
CA GLU A 17 -7.62 9.70 -21.45
C GLU A 17 -7.60 8.94 -20.10
N GLN A 18 -7.75 7.62 -20.13
CA GLN A 18 -7.66 6.78 -18.92
C GLN A 18 -6.27 6.82 -18.31
N GLN A 19 -5.22 6.83 -19.14
CA GLN A 19 -3.84 6.92 -18.69
C GLN A 19 -3.53 8.29 -18.08
N GLU A 20 -4.02 9.38 -18.68
CA GLU A 20 -3.93 10.73 -18.13
C GLU A 20 -4.62 10.82 -16.78
N LYS A 21 -5.86 10.33 -16.68
CA LYS A 21 -6.63 10.29 -15.44
C LYS A 21 -5.94 9.46 -14.35
N LEU A 22 -5.37 8.31 -14.72
CA LEU A 22 -4.59 7.47 -13.81
C LEU A 22 -3.31 8.19 -13.34
N ARG A 23 -2.65 8.95 -14.21
CA ARG A 23 -1.47 9.73 -13.84
C ARG A 23 -1.83 10.79 -12.80
N GLN A 24 -2.87 11.59 -13.06
CA GLN A 24 -3.33 12.62 -12.13
C GLN A 24 -3.74 12.02 -10.78
N PHE A 25 -4.45 10.88 -10.81
CA PHE A 25 -4.82 10.16 -9.60
C PHE A 25 -3.58 9.70 -8.81
N LYS A 26 -2.61 9.05 -9.45
CA LYS A 26 -1.36 8.61 -8.79
C LYS A 26 -0.58 9.77 -8.17
N ILE A 27 -0.51 10.91 -8.85
CA ILE A 27 0.15 12.12 -8.34
C ILE A 27 -0.57 12.59 -7.07
N LYS A 28 -1.90 12.73 -7.13
CA LYS A 28 -2.72 13.14 -5.98
C LYS A 28 -2.54 12.19 -4.80
N THR A 29 -2.65 10.89 -5.03
CA THR A 29 -2.46 9.87 -3.98
C THR A 29 -1.07 9.95 -3.35
N ARG A 30 -0.01 10.18 -4.13
CA ARG A 30 1.34 10.35 -3.57
C ARG A 30 1.43 11.56 -2.64
N ILE A 31 0.86 12.69 -3.04
CA ILE A 31 0.83 13.90 -2.23
C ILE A 31 0.05 13.66 -0.93
N ASP A 32 -1.12 13.02 -1.03
CA ASP A 32 -1.98 12.76 0.12
C ASP A 32 -1.31 11.76 1.10
N ASN A 33 -0.63 10.72 0.58
CA ASN A 33 0.15 9.79 1.39
C ASN A 33 1.32 10.49 2.11
N GLU A 34 2.05 11.37 1.43
CA GLU A 34 3.13 12.14 2.07
C GLU A 34 2.61 13.07 3.17
N LYS A 35 1.46 13.71 2.95
CA LYS A 35 0.81 14.53 3.99
C LYS A 35 0.41 13.68 5.18
N TYR A 36 -0.19 12.52 4.94
CA TYR A 36 -0.55 11.56 5.99
C TYR A 36 0.68 11.14 6.81
N LEU A 37 1.78 10.74 6.16
CA LEU A 37 3.00 10.36 6.86
C LEU A 37 3.60 11.52 7.67
N ARG A 38 3.55 12.76 7.14
CA ARG A 38 4.02 13.95 7.87
C ARG A 38 3.15 14.30 9.07
N SER A 39 1.84 14.03 9.02
CA SER A 39 0.92 14.38 10.11
C SER A 39 0.78 13.28 11.18
N HIS A 40 1.26 12.06 10.91
CA HIS A 40 1.11 10.90 11.77
C HIS A 40 2.49 10.36 12.21
N PRO A 41 3.15 11.01 13.19
CA PRO A 41 4.47 10.58 13.68
C PRO A 41 4.46 9.18 14.30
N GLU A 42 3.29 8.67 14.73
CA GLU A 42 3.14 7.30 15.20
C GLU A 42 3.50 6.25 14.15
N VAL A 43 3.28 6.55 12.86
CA VAL A 43 3.65 5.65 11.76
C VAL A 43 5.17 5.61 11.60
N GLU A 44 5.83 6.76 11.73
CA GLU A 44 7.30 6.85 11.72
C GLU A 44 7.92 6.05 12.88
N LEU A 45 7.35 6.18 14.08
CA LEU A 45 7.78 5.43 15.26
C LEU A 45 7.59 3.92 15.08
N LEU A 46 6.43 3.49 14.57
CA LEU A 46 6.14 2.08 14.28
C LEU A 46 7.17 1.48 13.31
N ILE A 47 7.44 2.17 12.20
CA ILE A 47 8.44 1.75 11.21
C ILE A 47 9.82 1.72 11.84
N GLY A 48 10.18 2.74 12.63
CA GLY A 48 11.45 2.82 13.32
C GLY A 48 11.67 1.68 14.31
N ASP A 49 10.67 1.35 15.12
CA ASP A 49 10.70 0.20 16.05
C ASP A 49 10.86 -1.11 15.30
N PHE A 50 10.06 -1.32 14.26
CA PHE A 50 10.17 -2.51 13.43
C PHE A 50 11.58 -2.67 12.83
N LEU A 51 12.14 -1.60 12.27
CA LEU A 51 13.49 -1.63 11.69
C LEU A 51 14.57 -1.87 12.75
N ARG A 52 14.44 -1.30 13.95
CA ARG A 52 15.33 -1.62 15.08
C ARG A 52 15.31 -3.12 15.35
N ASP A 53 14.12 -3.70 15.46
CA ASP A 53 13.94 -5.12 15.73
C ASP A 53 14.51 -6.02 14.62
N VAL A 54 14.29 -5.67 13.35
CA VAL A 54 14.87 -6.40 12.20
C VAL A 54 16.40 -6.34 12.22
N LEU A 55 16.99 -5.16 12.46
CA LEU A 55 18.45 -4.99 12.45
C LEU A 55 19.14 -5.67 13.63
N LEU A 56 18.46 -5.74 14.78
CA LEU A 56 18.97 -6.41 15.98
C LEU A 56 18.83 -7.93 15.88
N LYS A 57 17.64 -8.44 15.51
CA LYS A 57 17.34 -9.88 15.51
C LYS A 57 17.78 -10.59 14.23
N ARG A 58 18.02 -9.84 13.14
CA ARG A 58 18.47 -10.33 11.81
C ARG A 58 17.71 -11.59 11.37
N PRO A 59 16.38 -11.53 11.24
CA PRO A 59 15.57 -12.69 10.89
C PRO A 59 15.92 -13.20 9.49
N VAL A 60 15.78 -14.52 9.30
CA VAL A 60 16.01 -15.18 8.00
C VAL A 60 14.91 -14.84 6.99
N ASP A 61 13.64 -14.78 7.43
CA ASP A 61 12.52 -14.25 6.63
C ASP A 61 11.92 -13.02 7.32
N VAL A 62 12.14 -11.85 6.71
CA VAL A 62 11.66 -10.56 7.21
C VAL A 62 10.13 -10.45 7.14
N ARG A 63 9.47 -11.14 6.21
CA ARG A 63 8.00 -11.07 6.03
C ARG A 63 7.28 -11.86 7.12
N GLU A 64 7.78 -13.05 7.42
CA GLU A 64 7.26 -13.87 8.53
C GLU A 64 7.50 -13.15 9.86
N PHE A 65 8.70 -12.57 10.02
CA PHE A 65 9.03 -11.74 11.18
C PHE A 65 8.10 -10.52 11.31
N ALA A 66 7.81 -9.81 10.21
CA ALA A 66 6.87 -8.71 10.20
C ALA A 66 5.46 -9.16 10.59
N ALA A 67 4.99 -10.29 10.08
CA ALA A 67 3.69 -10.82 10.48
C ALA A 67 3.62 -10.99 12.00
N GLY A 68 4.61 -11.62 12.64
CA GLY A 68 4.63 -11.79 14.10
C GLY A 68 4.81 -10.49 14.89
N GLU A 69 5.82 -9.69 14.56
CA GLU A 69 6.21 -8.50 15.34
C GLU A 69 5.27 -7.33 15.16
N LEU A 70 4.65 -7.17 13.98
CA LEU A 70 3.69 -6.09 13.75
C LEU A 70 2.42 -6.29 14.60
N PHE A 71 1.97 -7.55 14.78
CA PHE A 71 0.88 -7.87 15.70
C PHE A 71 1.28 -7.61 17.17
N ALA A 72 2.54 -7.84 17.54
CA ALA A 72 3.04 -7.54 18.88
C ALA A 72 3.21 -6.03 19.14
N LEU A 73 3.64 -5.26 18.14
CA LEU A 73 3.77 -3.79 18.21
C LEU A 73 2.42 -3.11 18.37
N GLN A 74 1.34 -3.65 17.77
CA GLN A 74 -0.04 -3.17 17.94
C GLN A 74 -0.49 -3.16 19.42
N ILE A 75 0.02 -4.08 20.24
CA ILE A 75 -0.25 -4.13 21.69
C ILE A 75 0.56 -3.06 22.44
N ARG A 76 1.79 -2.78 22.00
CA ARG A 76 2.68 -1.78 22.61
C ARG A 76 2.28 -0.33 22.28
N SER A 77 1.68 -0.11 21.10
CA SER A 77 1.24 1.21 20.62
C SER A 77 -0.22 1.56 20.94
N ALA A 78 -1.00 0.62 21.49
CA ALA A 78 -2.40 0.82 21.89
C ALA A 78 -2.60 1.97 22.92
N SER A 79 -1.52 2.49 23.51
CA SER A 79 -1.51 3.70 24.34
C SER A 79 -1.59 5.01 23.54
N PHE A 80 -1.49 4.98 22.19
CA PHE A 80 -1.32 6.17 21.35
C PHE A 80 -2.41 6.35 20.26
N CYS A 81 -3.28 5.37 20.04
CA CYS A 81 -4.37 5.51 19.06
C CYS A 81 -5.46 6.45 19.58
N ARG A 82 -5.40 7.73 19.20
CA ARG A 82 -6.55 8.65 19.28
C ARG A 82 -7.57 8.21 18.23
N PRO A 83 -8.85 7.98 18.58
CA PRO A 83 -9.86 7.64 17.58
C PRO A 83 -10.25 8.93 16.85
N HIS A 84 -9.47 9.31 15.84
CA HIS A 84 -9.93 10.22 14.82
C HIS A 84 -9.99 9.43 13.52
N LEU A 85 -11.19 8.98 13.21
CA LEU A 85 -11.55 8.38 11.93
C LEU A 85 -12.05 9.52 11.03
N PRO A 86 -11.23 10.09 10.13
CA PRO A 86 -11.73 10.71 8.93
C PRO A 86 -11.49 9.73 7.77
N GLU A 87 -12.57 9.17 7.26
CA GLU A 87 -12.78 8.80 5.84
C GLU A 87 -11.54 8.46 4.99
N LEU A 88 -10.75 7.48 5.40
CA LEU A 88 -9.97 6.66 4.49
C LEU A 88 -10.69 5.32 4.53
N ILE A 89 -11.66 5.07 3.65
CA ILE A 89 -11.42 4.42 2.37
C ILE A 89 -12.59 4.79 1.42
N SER A 90 -12.41 5.81 0.59
CA SER A 90 -12.83 5.68 -0.81
C SER A 90 -11.65 5.05 -1.55
N ALA A 91 -11.40 3.77 -1.28
CA ALA A 91 -10.67 2.97 -2.25
C ALA A 91 -11.59 2.82 -3.45
N PRO A 92 -11.23 3.30 -4.65
CA PRO A 92 -11.76 2.64 -5.81
C PRO A 92 -11.21 1.21 -5.76
N GLN A 93 -12.13 0.26 -5.75
CA GLN A 93 -11.91 -1.15 -6.01
C GLN A 93 -11.34 -1.37 -7.42
N ALA A 94 -10.15 -0.84 -7.70
CA ALA A 94 -9.56 -0.83 -9.04
C ALA A 94 -8.11 -1.33 -9.09
N VAL A 95 -7.53 -1.75 -7.95
CA VAL A 95 -6.18 -2.37 -7.91
C VAL A 95 -6.24 -3.88 -7.62
N VAL A 96 -7.46 -4.46 -7.59
CA VAL A 96 -7.64 -5.93 -7.48
C VAL A 96 -7.42 -6.63 -8.83
N GLY A 97 -7.19 -5.89 -9.93
CA GLY A 97 -7.02 -6.46 -11.27
C GLY A 97 -5.58 -6.61 -11.78
N ILE A 98 -4.54 -6.44 -10.96
CA ILE A 98 -3.13 -6.48 -11.43
C ILE A 98 -2.29 -7.61 -10.79
N TYR A 99 -2.84 -8.32 -9.81
CA TYR A 99 -2.19 -9.51 -9.24
C TYR A 99 -3.13 -10.71 -9.40
N SER A 100 -3.26 -11.20 -10.63
CA SER A 100 -3.79 -12.52 -10.98
C SER A 100 -2.89 -13.14 -12.03
#